data_AF-A0A9P6TKL2-F1
#
_entry.id   AF-A0A9P6TKL2-F1
#
_cell.length_a   1.000
_cell.length_b   1.000
_cell.length_c   1.000
_cell.angle_alpha   90.00
_cell.angle_beta   90.00
_cell.angle_gamma   90.00
#
_symmetry.space_group_name_H-M   'P 1'
#
loop_
_entity.id
_entity.type
_entity.pdbx_description
1 polymer ?
#
loop_
_entity_poly.entity_id
_entity_poly.type
_entity_poly.pdbx_seq_one_letter_code
_entity_poly.pdbx_strand_id
1 'polypeptide(L)'
;MPADIQADWEQFCARNPQALYPLNGFTGYSDSLAAACKTLGTTYTNHVVENFESRVGHYIMRALKKSVPRLSRKEAKAIAFEYAYERVAGGEPAWPIEIVDLVSTDTWTEVNSICDQLSAVIPAPATSESMSASPGAYIPALQYILQKYDEEYQDEEHQDEEH
;
A
#
# COMPACT_ATOMS: atom_id res chain seq x y z
N MET A 1 -7.01 16.88 -10.86
CA MET A 1 -7.10 15.49 -10.40
C MET A 1 -6.30 14.66 -11.38
N PRO A 2 -5.45 13.73 -10.94
CA PRO A 2 -4.80 12.77 -11.84
C PRO A 2 -5.83 12.05 -12.72
N ALA A 3 -5.47 11.73 -13.96
CA ALA A 3 -6.42 11.27 -14.98
C ALA A 3 -7.05 9.90 -14.63
N ASP A 4 -6.29 9.04 -13.96
CA ASP A 4 -6.73 7.76 -13.40
C ASP A 4 -7.77 7.94 -12.29
N ILE A 5 -7.50 8.82 -11.33
CA ILE A 5 -8.44 9.14 -10.24
C ILE A 5 -9.72 9.77 -10.82
N GLN A 6 -9.60 10.60 -11.86
CA GLN A 6 -10.76 11.17 -12.53
C GLN A 6 -11.61 10.07 -13.20
N ALA A 7 -10.99 9.09 -13.87
CA ALA A 7 -11.71 7.98 -14.48
C ALA A 7 -12.42 7.09 -13.42
N ASP A 8 -11.75 6.79 -12.31
CA ASP A 8 -12.34 6.06 -11.19
C ASP A 8 -13.51 6.82 -10.56
N TRP A 9 -13.36 8.14 -10.42
CA TRP A 9 -14.42 9.03 -9.94
C TRP A 9 -15.62 9.04 -10.87
N GLU A 10 -15.40 9.16 -12.18
CA GLU A 10 -16.47 9.10 -13.19
C GLU A 10 -17.19 7.75 -13.17
N GLN A 11 -16.44 6.65 -13.01
CA GLN A 11 -17.02 5.31 -12.87
C GLN A 11 -17.83 5.16 -11.58
N PHE A 12 -17.34 5.70 -10.46
CA PHE A 12 -18.07 5.77 -9.19
C PHE A 12 -19.37 6.56 -9.33
N CYS A 13 -19.33 7.73 -9.98
CA CYS A 13 -20.50 8.58 -10.24
C CYS A 13 -21.56 7.84 -11.05
N ALA A 14 -21.14 7.12 -12.10
CA ALA A 14 -22.03 6.33 -12.94
C ALA A 14 -22.71 5.20 -12.17
N ARG A 15 -22.02 4.58 -11.21
CA ARG A 15 -22.55 3.49 -10.36
C ARG A 15 -23.39 3.99 -9.19
N ASN A 16 -23.19 5.23 -8.75
CA ASN A 16 -23.83 5.80 -7.56
C ASN A 16 -24.49 7.15 -7.85
N PRO A 17 -25.50 7.21 -8.73
CA PRO A 17 -26.14 8.48 -9.10
C PRO A 17 -26.80 9.18 -7.89
N GLN A 18 -27.25 8.42 -6.89
CA GLN A 18 -27.79 8.95 -5.63
C GLN A 18 -26.76 9.62 -4.71
N ALA A 19 -25.46 9.33 -4.90
CA ALA A 19 -24.38 9.98 -4.16
C ALA A 19 -24.01 11.35 -4.76
N LEU A 20 -24.56 11.68 -5.93
CA LEU A 20 -24.31 12.94 -6.63
C LEU A 20 -25.27 14.01 -6.10
N TYR A 21 -24.70 15.05 -5.48
CA TYR A 21 -25.46 16.24 -5.13
C TYR A 21 -25.63 17.12 -6.39
N PRO A 22 -26.86 17.42 -6.83
CA PRO A 22 -27.07 18.35 -7.92
C PRO A 22 -26.55 19.74 -7.47
N LEU A 23 -25.57 20.27 -8.20
CA LEU A 23 -25.02 21.62 -7.99
C LEU A 23 -26.01 22.76 -8.28
N ASN A 24 -27.26 22.42 -8.62
CA ASN A 24 -28.30 23.36 -9.00
C ASN A 24 -28.69 24.24 -7.80
N GLY A 25 -28.17 25.47 -7.75
CA GLY A 25 -28.59 26.48 -6.76
C GLY A 25 -27.44 27.21 -6.04
N PHE A 26 -26.18 26.78 -6.18
CA PHE A 26 -25.04 27.42 -5.50
C PHE A 26 -24.20 28.27 -6.46
N THR A 27 -24.71 29.44 -6.85
CA THR A 27 -23.91 30.44 -7.58
C THR A 27 -22.91 31.12 -6.64
N GLY A 28 -21.60 31.05 -6.94
CA GLY A 28 -20.54 31.70 -6.16
C GLY A 28 -19.69 30.78 -5.27
N TYR A 29 -20.03 29.48 -5.17
CA TYR A 29 -19.27 28.49 -4.40
C TYR A 29 -18.43 27.55 -5.27
N SER A 30 -18.51 27.67 -6.60
CA SER A 30 -17.76 26.83 -7.55
C SER A 30 -16.26 26.87 -7.28
N ASP A 31 -15.73 28.05 -6.96
CA ASP A 31 -14.30 28.25 -6.72
C ASP A 31 -13.87 27.63 -5.39
N SER A 32 -14.69 27.77 -4.34
CA SER A 32 -14.45 27.13 -3.05
C SER A 32 -14.51 25.61 -3.15
N LEU A 33 -15.47 25.06 -3.92
CA LEU A 33 -15.58 23.62 -4.15
C LEU A 33 -14.44 23.09 -5.01
N ALA A 34 -14.09 23.79 -6.09
CA ALA A 34 -12.94 23.44 -6.92
C ALA A 34 -11.62 23.46 -6.12
N ALA A 35 -11.45 24.47 -5.26
CA ALA A 35 -10.31 24.55 -4.33
C ALA A 35 -10.30 23.37 -3.35
N ALA A 36 -11.45 23.02 -2.75
CA ALA A 36 -11.56 21.87 -1.85
C ALA A 36 -11.22 20.54 -2.55
N CYS A 37 -11.76 20.31 -3.76
CA CYS A 37 -11.46 19.12 -4.56
C CYS A 37 -9.97 19.05 -4.94
N LYS A 38 -9.37 20.19 -5.30
CA LYS A 38 -7.93 20.27 -5.61
C LYS A 38 -7.10 19.96 -4.36
N THR A 39 -7.43 20.55 -3.22
CA THR A 39 -6.76 20.29 -1.94
C THR A 39 -6.84 18.81 -1.59
N LEU A 40 -8.04 18.21 -1.65
CA LEU A 40 -8.21 16.77 -1.40
C LEU A 40 -7.35 15.94 -2.34
N GLY A 41 -7.40 16.19 -3.64
CA GLY A 41 -6.59 15.47 -4.62
C GLY A 41 -5.10 15.56 -4.31
N THR A 42 -4.59 16.76 -4.01
CA THR A 42 -3.19 16.96 -3.63
C THR A 42 -2.85 16.25 -2.32
N THR A 43 -3.69 16.35 -1.29
CA THR A 43 -3.47 15.69 0.00
C THR A 43 -3.43 14.16 -0.16
N TYR A 44 -4.32 13.58 -0.95
CA TYR A 44 -4.31 12.14 -1.23
C TYR A 44 -3.05 11.71 -1.99
N THR A 45 -2.66 12.44 -3.04
CA THR A 45 -1.43 12.14 -3.78
C THR A 45 -0.20 12.21 -2.88
N ASN A 46 -0.07 13.29 -2.09
CA ASN A 46 1.05 13.43 -1.16
C ASN A 46 1.07 12.30 -0.15
N HIS A 47 -0.09 11.95 0.42
CA HIS A 47 -0.20 10.87 1.38
C HIS A 47 0.27 9.52 0.80
N VAL A 48 -0.14 9.17 -0.42
CA VAL A 48 0.34 7.96 -1.10
C VAL A 48 1.85 8.04 -1.29
N VAL A 49 2.35 9.09 -1.95
CA VAL A 49 3.77 9.24 -2.31
C VAL A 49 4.68 9.21 -1.08
N GLU A 50 4.30 9.88 0.01
CA GLU A 50 5.12 10.01 1.21
C GLU A 50 5.09 8.76 2.10
N ASN A 51 4.03 7.94 2.04
CA ASN A 51 3.82 6.86 3.00
C ASN A 51 3.84 5.46 2.38
N PHE A 52 3.78 5.32 1.05
CA PHE A 52 3.63 4.02 0.41
C PHE A 52 4.76 3.05 0.77
N GLU A 53 6.01 3.47 0.61
CA GLU A 53 7.19 2.67 0.96
C GLU A 53 7.15 2.18 2.40
N SER A 54 6.92 3.11 3.34
CA SER A 54 6.83 2.79 4.77
C SER A 54 5.71 1.80 5.05
N ARG A 55 4.53 1.94 4.42
CA ARG A 55 3.40 1.03 4.61
C ARG A 55 3.70 -0.38 4.09
N VAL A 56 4.25 -0.49 2.88
CA VAL A 56 4.63 -1.77 2.28
C VAL A 56 5.73 -2.44 3.10
N GLY A 57 6.79 -1.70 3.46
CA GLY A 57 7.90 -2.23 4.24
C GLY A 57 7.47 -2.70 5.64
N HIS A 58 6.60 -1.96 6.33
CA HIS A 58 6.05 -2.42 7.62
C HIS A 58 5.16 -3.65 7.48
N TYR A 59 4.36 -3.74 6.42
CA TYR A 59 3.58 -4.93 6.12
C TYR A 59 4.47 -6.16 5.91
N ILE A 60 5.49 -6.04 5.05
CA ILE A 60 6.46 -7.13 4.81
C ILE A 60 7.15 -7.54 6.11
N MET A 61 7.62 -6.57 6.90
CA MET A 61 8.26 -6.85 8.19
C MET A 61 7.33 -7.64 9.13
N ARG A 62 6.05 -7.27 9.20
CA ARG A 62 5.04 -7.95 10.02
C ARG A 62 4.76 -9.37 9.51
N ALA A 63 4.54 -9.53 8.21
CA ALA A 63 4.35 -10.84 7.58
C ALA A 63 5.56 -11.77 7.82
N LEU A 64 6.78 -11.27 7.66
CA LEU A 64 8.00 -12.03 7.95
C LEU A 64 8.12 -12.44 9.41
N LYS A 65 7.75 -11.56 10.35
CA LYS A 65 7.76 -11.88 11.78
C LYS A 65 6.74 -12.95 12.14
N LYS A 66 5.60 -13.00 11.44
CA LYS A 66 4.57 -14.02 11.62
C LYS A 66 5.02 -15.37 11.05
N SER A 67 5.50 -15.39 9.81
CA SER A 67 5.90 -16.63 9.14
C SER A 67 7.26 -17.18 9.59
N VAL A 68 8.18 -16.30 10.03
CA VAL A 68 9.51 -16.67 10.50
C VAL A 68 9.78 -16.05 11.90
N PRO A 69 9.16 -16.59 12.97
CA PRO A 69 9.19 -15.97 14.30
C PRO A 69 10.60 -15.74 14.89
N ARG A 70 11.56 -16.59 14.49
CA ARG A 70 12.98 -16.52 14.91
C ARG A 70 13.72 -15.27 14.43
N LEU A 71 13.25 -14.59 13.38
CA LEU A 71 13.86 -13.33 12.96
C LEU A 71 13.71 -12.29 14.07
N SER A 72 14.80 -11.64 14.42
CA SER A 72 14.76 -10.43 15.24
C SER A 72 14.03 -9.32 14.48
N ARG A 73 13.51 -8.33 15.22
CA ARG A 73 12.90 -7.14 14.61
C ARG A 73 13.89 -6.40 13.69
N LYS A 74 15.18 -6.39 14.04
CA LYS A 74 16.22 -5.73 13.25
C LYS A 74 16.44 -6.46 11.91
N GLU A 75 16.55 -7.78 11.93
CA GLU A 75 16.71 -8.60 10.72
C GLU A 75 15.48 -8.49 9.81
N ALA A 76 14.28 -8.64 10.37
CA ALA A 76 13.04 -8.53 9.59
C ALA A 76 12.90 -7.14 8.94
N LYS A 77 13.30 -6.06 9.64
CA LYS A 77 13.32 -4.71 9.08
C LYS A 77 14.33 -4.57 7.94
N ALA A 78 15.55 -5.07 8.11
CA ALA A 78 16.58 -5.02 7.06
C ALA A 78 16.11 -5.75 5.80
N ILE A 79 15.59 -6.98 5.94
CA ILE A 79 15.04 -7.74 4.81
C ILE A 79 13.89 -6.99 4.13
N ALA A 80 12.96 -6.43 4.92
CA ALA A 80 11.79 -5.76 4.39
C ALA A 80 12.13 -4.50 3.56
N PHE A 81 13.05 -3.67 4.04
CA PHE A 81 13.34 -2.38 3.41
C PHE A 81 14.51 -2.41 2.43
N GLU A 82 15.54 -3.23 2.66
CA GLU A 82 16.74 -3.25 1.79
C GLU A 82 16.60 -4.23 0.62
N TYR A 83 15.85 -5.32 0.81
CA TYR A 83 15.65 -6.35 -0.23
C TYR A 83 14.23 -6.37 -0.77
N ALA A 84 13.25 -6.62 0.11
CA ALA A 84 11.91 -6.99 -0.31
C ALA A 84 11.15 -5.81 -0.95
N TYR A 85 11.24 -4.61 -0.37
CA TYR A 85 10.63 -3.42 -0.94
C TYR A 85 11.20 -3.11 -2.34
N GLU A 86 12.52 -3.05 -2.48
CA GLU A 86 13.18 -2.84 -3.76
C GLU A 86 12.74 -3.88 -4.82
N ARG A 87 12.60 -5.15 -4.40
CA ARG A 87 12.12 -6.22 -5.28
C ARG A 87 10.70 -5.96 -5.78
N VAL A 88 9.77 -5.62 -4.89
CA VAL A 88 8.35 -5.40 -5.27
C VAL A 88 8.14 -4.07 -5.99
N ALA A 89 8.97 -3.06 -5.68
CA ALA A 89 8.94 -1.74 -6.29
C ALA A 89 9.61 -1.69 -7.68
N GLY A 90 10.22 -2.80 -8.14
CA GLY A 90 10.93 -2.85 -9.42
C GLY A 90 12.27 -2.10 -9.42
N GLY A 91 12.89 -1.96 -8.25
CA GLY A 91 14.24 -1.42 -8.08
C GLY A 91 15.33 -2.49 -8.21
N GLU A 92 16.46 -2.26 -7.54
CA GLU A 92 17.62 -3.17 -7.55
C GLU A 92 17.78 -3.84 -6.18
N PRO A 93 17.09 -4.97 -5.92
CA PRO A 93 17.07 -5.57 -4.60
C PRO A 93 18.43 -6.14 -4.20
N ALA A 94 18.90 -5.75 -3.01
CA ALA A 94 20.13 -6.25 -2.42
C ALA A 94 19.83 -6.93 -1.07
N TRP A 95 20.36 -8.14 -0.88
CA TRP A 95 20.24 -8.80 0.42
C TRP A 95 21.10 -8.09 1.48
N PRO A 96 20.59 -7.90 2.71
CA PRO A 96 21.39 -7.29 3.77
C PRO A 96 22.61 -8.18 4.09
N ILE A 97 23.80 -7.62 3.89
CA ILE A 97 25.07 -8.36 3.97
C ILE A 97 25.30 -8.91 5.37
N GLU A 98 24.85 -8.19 6.40
CA GLU A 98 25.08 -8.54 7.81
C GLU A 98 24.35 -9.82 8.23
N ILE A 99 23.33 -10.24 7.48
CA ILE A 99 22.45 -11.36 7.88
C ILE A 99 22.34 -12.44 6.81
N VAL A 100 22.88 -12.23 5.62
CA VAL A 100 22.73 -13.16 4.47
C VAL A 100 23.15 -14.59 4.82
N ASP A 101 24.22 -14.76 5.61
CA ASP A 101 24.73 -16.08 6.02
C ASP A 101 23.93 -16.71 7.17
N LEU A 102 23.07 -15.94 7.84
CA LEU A 102 22.23 -16.38 8.97
C LEU A 102 20.83 -16.81 8.52
N VAL A 103 20.43 -16.42 7.31
CA VAL A 103 19.09 -16.66 6.76
C VAL A 103 19.02 -18.06 6.14
N SER A 104 18.14 -18.93 6.64
CA SER A 104 17.96 -20.26 6.02
C SER A 104 17.17 -20.18 4.72
N THR A 105 17.23 -21.25 3.93
CA THR A 105 16.45 -21.44 2.70
C THR A 105 14.93 -21.28 2.91
N ASP A 106 14.41 -21.63 4.08
CA ASP A 106 12.98 -21.47 4.40
C ASP A 106 12.61 -19.99 4.51
N THR A 107 13.46 -19.19 5.17
CA THR A 107 13.25 -17.74 5.25
C THR A 107 13.28 -17.11 3.85
N TRP A 108 14.20 -17.56 3.00
CA TRP A 108 14.28 -17.12 1.61
C TRP A 108 13.00 -17.41 0.82
N THR A 109 12.49 -18.63 0.94
CA THR A 109 11.23 -19.05 0.32
C THR A 109 10.08 -18.16 0.78
N GLU A 110 10.01 -17.86 2.07
CA GLU A 110 8.94 -17.06 2.64
C GLU A 110 9.00 -15.60 2.21
N VAL A 111 10.19 -14.99 2.23
CA VAL A 111 10.42 -13.66 1.68
C VAL A 111 9.98 -13.60 0.21
N ASN A 112 10.35 -14.62 -0.57
CA ASN A 112 10.00 -14.66 -1.97
C ASN A 112 8.49 -14.79 -2.21
N SER A 113 7.82 -15.63 -1.44
CA SER A 113 6.37 -15.79 -1.46
C SER A 113 5.64 -14.48 -1.16
N ILE A 114 6.05 -13.75 -0.12
CA ILE A 114 5.46 -12.45 0.24
C ILE A 114 5.67 -11.44 -0.89
N CYS A 115 6.88 -11.36 -1.43
CA CYS A 115 7.17 -10.47 -2.56
C CYS A 115 6.35 -10.83 -3.80
N ASP A 116 6.18 -12.10 -4.14
CA ASP A 116 5.39 -12.53 -5.30
C ASP A 116 3.91 -12.13 -5.17
N GLN A 117 3.34 -12.25 -3.96
CA GLN A 117 1.97 -11.79 -3.67
C GLN A 117 1.84 -10.27 -3.83
N LEU A 118 2.83 -9.52 -3.33
CA LEU A 118 2.82 -8.06 -3.42
C LEU A 118 3.07 -7.56 -4.84
N SER A 119 3.96 -8.18 -5.60
CA SER A 119 4.21 -7.86 -7.01
C SER A 119 2.98 -8.07 -7.90
N ALA A 120 1.99 -8.87 -7.47
CA ALA A 120 0.72 -9.01 -8.18
C ALA A 120 -0.20 -7.79 -8.04
N VAL A 121 -0.01 -6.96 -7.00
CA VAL A 121 -0.88 -5.81 -6.68
C VAL A 121 -0.16 -4.46 -6.70
N ILE A 122 1.17 -4.44 -6.57
CA ILE A 122 1.99 -3.23 -6.61
C ILE A 122 2.45 -2.98 -8.06
N PRO A 123 2.08 -1.84 -8.67
CA PRO A 123 2.65 -1.43 -9.94
C PRO A 123 4.15 -1.17 -9.82
N ALA A 124 4.93 -1.67 -10.79
CA ALA A 124 6.35 -1.38 -10.91
C ALA A 124 6.63 -0.47 -12.13
N PRO A 125 7.55 0.51 -12.03
CA PRO A 125 8.34 0.84 -10.84
C PRO A 125 7.51 1.65 -9.82
N ALA A 126 7.67 1.41 -8.52
CA ALA A 126 6.96 2.13 -7.44
C ALA A 126 7.81 3.28 -6.87
N THR A 127 8.16 4.23 -7.74
CA THR A 127 8.92 5.44 -7.36
C THR A 127 8.00 6.61 -7.02
N SER A 128 8.51 7.62 -6.31
CA SER A 128 7.79 8.88 -6.07
C SER A 128 7.24 9.50 -7.37
N GLU A 129 7.99 9.42 -8.47
CA GLU A 129 7.57 9.92 -9.78
C GLU A 129 6.37 9.15 -10.33
N SER A 130 6.45 7.81 -10.37
CA SER A 130 5.36 6.96 -10.85
C SER A 130 4.09 7.07 -9.98
N MET A 131 4.25 7.16 -8.66
CA MET A 131 3.16 7.32 -7.69
C MET A 131 2.52 8.70 -7.80
N SER A 132 3.30 9.74 -8.05
CA SER A 132 2.77 11.09 -8.27
C SER A 132 2.01 11.19 -9.60
N ALA A 133 2.46 10.45 -10.62
CA ALA A 133 1.85 10.42 -11.94
C ALA A 133 0.50 9.66 -11.95
N SER A 134 0.40 8.56 -11.21
CA SER A 134 -0.81 7.72 -11.13
C SER A 134 -1.04 7.18 -9.71
N PRO A 135 -1.39 8.04 -8.74
CA PRO A 135 -1.56 7.62 -7.35
C PRO A 135 -2.73 6.63 -7.17
N GLY A 136 -3.72 6.64 -8.07
CA GLY A 136 -4.84 5.70 -8.05
C GLY A 136 -4.39 4.26 -8.29
N ALA A 137 -3.37 4.04 -9.12
CA ALA A 137 -2.83 2.72 -9.43
C ALA A 137 -2.27 1.98 -8.20
N TYR A 138 -1.91 2.71 -7.14
CA TYR A 138 -1.34 2.16 -5.91
C TYR A 138 -2.39 1.91 -4.81
N ILE A 139 -3.63 2.36 -5.00
CA ILE A 139 -4.73 2.13 -4.05
C ILE A 139 -5.02 0.63 -3.85
N PRO A 140 -5.07 -0.23 -4.89
CA PRO A 140 -5.31 -1.66 -4.72
C PRO A 140 -4.28 -2.33 -3.79
N ALA A 141 -3.00 -1.95 -3.87
CA ALA A 141 -1.98 -2.46 -2.96
C ALA A 141 -2.21 -2.04 -1.51
N LEU A 142 -2.61 -0.78 -1.27
CA LEU A 142 -2.96 -0.31 0.07
C LEU A 142 -4.21 -1.01 0.62
N GLN A 143 -5.22 -1.26 -0.22
CA GLN A 143 -6.41 -2.04 0.14
C GLN A 143 -6.04 -3.48 0.49
N TYR A 144 -5.18 -4.13 -0.30
CA TYR A 144 -4.69 -5.47 -0.02
C TYR A 144 -4.01 -5.55 1.36
N ILE A 145 -3.12 -4.61 1.66
CA ILE A 145 -2.43 -4.55 2.97
C ILE A 145 -3.43 -4.38 4.11
N LEU A 146 -4.41 -3.48 3.96
CA LEU A 146 -5.45 -3.26 4.98
C LEU A 146 -6.31 -4.52 5.20
N GLN A 147 -6.74 -5.17 4.13
CA GLN A 147 -7.49 -6.42 4.22
C GLN A 147 -6.71 -7.50 4.96
N LYS A 148 -5.40 -7.62 4.73
CA LYS A 148 -4.55 -8.56 5.46
C LYS A 148 -4.43 -8.22 6.94
N TYR A 149 -4.39 -6.95 7.32
CA TYR A 149 -4.46 -6.60 8.73
C TYR A 149 -5.82 -6.92 9.34
N ASP A 150 -6.92 -6.64 8.64
CA ASP A 150 -8.27 -6.95 9.14
C ASP A 150 -8.47 -8.46 9.35
N GLU A 151 -7.99 -9.29 8.41
CA GLU A 151 -7.98 -10.76 8.54
C GLU A 151 -7.18 -11.20 9.78
N GLU A 152 -6.00 -10.61 10.01
CA GLU A 152 -5.19 -10.92 11.19
C GLU A 152 -5.87 -10.54 12.50
N TYR A 153 -6.51 -9.37 12.57
CA TYR A 153 -7.20 -8.92 13.78
C TYR A 153 -8.40 -9.80 14.11
N GLN A 154 -9.14 -10.26 13.10
CA GLN A 154 -10.26 -11.20 13.30
C GLN A 154 -9.80 -12.56 13.82
N ASP A 155 -8.68 -13.09 13.31
CA ASP A 155 -8.10 -14.34 13.78
C ASP A 155 -7.63 -14.25 15.25
N GLU A 156 -7.12 -13.10 15.68
CA GLU A 156 -6.68 -12.83 17.06
C GLU A 156 -7.89 -12.76 18.01
N GLU A 157 -8.97 -12.05 17.64
CA GLU A 157 -10.20 -11.95 18.45
C GLU A 157 -10.87 -13.32 18.65
N HIS A 158 -10.92 -14.17 17.61
CA HIS A 158 -11.50 -15.51 17.73
C HIS A 158 -10.69 -16.47 18.61
N GLN A 159 -9.38 -16.28 18.72
CA GLN A 159 -8.54 -17.10 19.60
C GLN A 159 -8.70 -16.73 21.08
N ASP A 160 -9.05 -15.47 21.38
CA ASP A 160 -9.28 -15.00 22.75
C ASP A 160 -10.68 -15.38 23.29
N GLU A 161 -11.67 -15.64 22.42
CA GLU A 161 -13.02 -16.07 22.81
C GLU A 161 -13.14 -17.58 23.10
N GLU A 162 -12.19 -18.40 22.65
CA GLU A 162 -12.17 -19.86 22.86
C GLU A 162 -11.39 -20.31 24.12
N HIS A 163 -10.96 -19.38 24.97
CA HIS A 163 -10.20 -19.65 26.20
C HIS A 163 -10.90 -19.25 27.52
#